data_AF-A0A820RXM5-F1
#
_entry.id   AF-A0A820RXM5-F1
#
_cell.length_a   1.000
_cell.length_b   1.000
_cell.length_c   1.000
_cell.angle_alpha   90.00
_cell.angle_beta   90.00
_cell.angle_gamma   90.00
#
_symmetry.space_group_name_H-M   'P 1'
#
loop_
_entity.id
_entity.type
_entity.pdbx_description
1 polymer ?
#
loop_
_entity_poly.entity_id
_entity_poly.type
_entity_poly.pdbx_seq_one_letter_code
_entity_poly.pdbx_strand_id
1 'polypeptide(L)' 'MYAQDSIELLQKLGIQFKKHEEEGIDSRLFAELLTASGIVYMEDVTWLSFHA' A
#
# COMPACT_ATOMS: atom_id res chain seq x y z
N MET A 1 -15.50 -5.55 5.77
CA MET A 1 -15.90 -6.67 4.90
C MET A 1 -15.00 -6.62 3.67
N TYR A 2 -14.35 -7.73 3.31
CA TYR A 2 -13.48 -7.84 2.13
C TYR A 2 -14.14 -8.75 1.08
N ALA A 3 -13.78 -8.58 -0.18
CA ALA A 3 -14.19 -9.50 -1.24
C ALA A 3 -13.43 -10.82 -1.10
N GLN A 4 -14.16 -11.92 -0.92
CA GLN A 4 -13.56 -13.23 -0.65
C GLN A 4 -12.64 -13.69 -1.80
N ASP A 5 -13.08 -13.53 -3.04
CA ASP A 5 -12.30 -13.85 -4.24
C ASP A 5 -10.95 -13.10 -4.28
N SER A 6 -10.93 -11.85 -3.78
CA SER A 6 -9.70 -11.06 -3.70
C SER A 6 -8.74 -11.59 -2.63
N ILE A 7 -9.24 -12.05 -1.49
CA ILE A 7 -8.39 -12.68 -0.45
C ILE A 7 -7.75 -13.96 -0.97
N GLU A 8 -8.54 -14.82 -1.62
CA GLU A 8 -8.03 -16.07 -2.19
C GLU A 8 -6.98 -15.83 -3.28
N LEU A 9 -7.20 -14.82 -4.13
CA LEU A 9 -6.23 -14.41 -5.14
C LEU A 9 -4.92 -13.95 -4.48
N LEU A 10 -4.99 -13.05 -3.50
CA LEU A 10 -3.81 -12.53 -2.81
C LEU A 10 -3.04 -13.64 -2.07
N GLN A 11 -3.74 -14.59 -1.45
CA GLN A 11 -3.12 -15.77 -0.84
C GLN A 11 -2.38 -16.63 -1.89
N LYS A 12 -3.00 -16.89 -3.05
CA LYS A 12 -2.36 -17.62 -4.16
C LYS A 12 -1.12 -16.90 -4.70
N LEU A 13 -1.10 -15.57 -4.67
CA LEU A 13 0.04 -14.73 -5.05
C LEU A 13 1.12 -14.63 -3.96
N GLY A 14 0.91 -15.26 -2.79
CA GLY A 14 1.91 -15.37 -1.73
C GLY A 14 1.86 -14.27 -0.66
N ILE A 15 0.78 -13.48 -0.58
CA ILE A 15 0.61 -12.48 0.48
C ILE A 15 0.50 -13.18 1.84
N GLN A 16 1.34 -12.75 2.79
CA GLN A 16 1.45 -13.31 4.13
C GLN A 16 0.54 -12.55 5.12
N PHE A 17 -0.77 -12.80 5.09
CA PHE A 17 -1.74 -12.07 5.91
C PHE A 17 -1.40 -12.02 7.41
N LYS A 18 -0.92 -13.13 7.98
CA LYS A 18 -0.49 -13.17 9.38
C LYS A 18 0.66 -12.19 9.67
N LYS A 19 1.62 -12.06 8.77
CA LYS A 19 2.71 -11.09 8.90
C LYS A 19 2.21 -9.66 8.77
N HIS A 20 1.25 -9.40 7.88
CA HIS A 20 0.62 -8.08 7.79
C HIS A 20 -0.17 -7.71 9.05
N GLU A 21 -0.74 -8.70 9.74
CA GLU A 21 -1.43 -8.50 11.03
C GLU A 21 -0.45 -8.22 12.18
N GLU A 22 0.67 -8.96 12.25
CA GLU A 22 1.64 -8.87 13.34
C GLU A 22 2.68 -7.74 13.15
N GLU A 23 3.07 -7.46 11.91
CA GLU A 23 4.19 -6.58 11.53
C GLU A 23 3.80 -5.55 10.45
N GLY A 24 2.50 -5.34 10.22
CA GLY A 24 2.00 -4.39 9.23
C GLY A 24 2.47 -2.95 9.49
N ILE A 25 2.75 -2.21 8.41
CA ILE A 25 3.07 -0.78 8.49
C ILE A 25 1.80 -0.01 8.88
N ASP A 26 1.90 0.85 9.90
CA ASP A 26 0.83 1.81 10.22
C ASP A 26 0.65 2.79 9.06
N SER A 27 -0.55 2.83 8.49
CA SER A 27 -0.84 3.62 7.29
C SER A 27 -0.77 5.13 7.54
N ARG A 28 -1.05 5.59 8.75
CA ARG A 28 -0.98 7.02 9.10
C ARG A 28 0.47 7.46 9.23
N LEU A 29 1.29 6.69 9.93
CA LEU A 29 2.72 6.96 10.03
C LEU A 29 3.39 6.94 8.66
N PHE A 30 3.04 5.97 7.80
CA PHE A 30 3.52 5.94 6.41
C PHE A 30 3.10 7.20 5.64
N ALA A 31 1.86 7.65 5.77
CA ALA A 31 1.37 8.84 5.10
C ALA A 31 2.07 10.12 5.58
N GLU A 32 2.35 10.25 6.88
CA GLU A 32 3.13 11.36 7.45
C GLU A 32 4.53 11.41 6.83
N LEU A 33 5.22 10.26 6.79
CA LEU A 33 6.56 10.15 6.19
C LEU A 33 6.54 10.42 4.69
N LEU A 34 5.56 9.86 3.96
CA LEU A 34 5.41 10.08 2.52
C LEU A 34 5.17 11.57 2.23
N THR A 35 4.35 12.24 3.04
CA THR A 35 4.10 13.69 2.90
C THR A 35 5.36 14.52 3.07
N ALA A 36 6.20 14.18 4.04
CA ALA A 36 7.47 14.88 4.28
C ALA A 36 8.61 14.45 3.35
N SER A 37 8.44 13.39 2.55
CA SER A 37 9.50 12.78 1.74
C SER A 37 9.94 13.61 0.52
N GLY A 38 9.13 14.59 0.11
CA GLY A 38 9.32 15.30 -1.16
C GLY A 38 8.85 14.53 -2.40
N ILE A 39 8.15 13.40 -2.23
CA ILE A 39 7.59 12.62 -3.36
C ILE A 39 6.16 13.07 -3.70
N VAL A 40 5.43 13.62 -2.74
CA VAL A 40 4.06 14.14 -2.94
C VAL A 40 4.06 15.67 -2.82
N TYR A 41 3.12 16.32 -3.51
CA TYR A 41 2.98 17.79 -3.58
C TYR A 41 4.17 18.53 -4.22
N MET A 42 5.03 17.84 -4.98
CA MET A 42 6.15 18.46 -5.68
C MET A 42 5.90 18.47 -7.19
N GLU A 43 6.04 19.64 -7.81
CA GLU A 43 5.74 19.87 -9.24
C GLU A 43 6.72 19.15 -10.18
N ASP A 44 7.93 18.88 -9.70
CA ASP A 44 9.00 18.19 -10.44
C ASP A 44 8.90 16.66 -10.34
N VAL A 45 7.95 16.12 -9.57
CA VAL A 45 7.73 14.68 -9.44
C VAL A 45 6.62 14.22 -10.39
N THR A 46 6.96 13.27 -11.26
CA THR A 46 5.99 12.62 -12.17
C THR A 46 5.64 11.23 -11.68
N TRP A 47 4.35 10.99 -11.38
CA TRP A 47 3.83 9.68 -11.04
C TRP A 47 3.35 8.94 -12.30
N LEU A 48 3.88 7.74 -12.55
CA LEU A 48 3.46 6.87 -13.65
C LEU A 48 2.57 5.74 -13.12
N SER A 49 1.45 5.47 -13.80
CA SER A 49 0.47 4.46 -13.38
C SER A 49 -0.18 3.74 -14.57
N PHE A 50 -0.89 2.65 -14.27
CA PHE A 50 -1.68 1.88 -15.23
C PHE A 50 -3.05 1.57 -14.62
N HIS A 51 -4.13 2.01 -15.27
CA HIS A 51 -5.51 2.02 -14.74
C HIS A 51 -5.67 2.77 -13.39
N ALA A 52 -5.22 4.03 -13.35
CA ALA A 52 -5.44 4.94 -12.22
C ALA A 52 -6.73 5.75 -12.33
#